data_AF-A0A2V7ZKV8-F1
#
_entry.id   AF-A0A2V7ZKV8-F1
#
_cell.length_a   1.000
_cell.length_b   1.000
_cell.length_c   1.000
_cell.angle_alpha   90.00
_cell.angle_beta   90.00
_cell.angle_gamma   90.00
#
_symmetry.space_group_name_H-M   'P 1'
#
loop_
_entity.id
_entity.type
_entity.pdbx_description
1 polymer ?
#
loop_
_entity_poly.entity_id
_entity_poly.type
_entity_poly.pdbx_seq_one_letter_code
_entity_poly.pdbx_strand_id
1 'polypeptide(L)'
;LVYAVGNDWDNAIARSVPAGQTKVHEYPAPAGDTMWVQALAGSTSSAGQTVRLNDTAPTTDRWNYAIVELRPASAPAPPTMTTVPNVVGSTQTAAQSAISAAGLTVGTVTSTNNAAPAGQVIGQNPIGGSSAVTGSAVAMTVSLGPAPPVAGPVLALSFNETSGSMATDSSGNGNSGSISGASRIAGQAGYGGALSFDGVSSIVTVPHSASLALSTGMTLEAWVNPTANAGAAPNDGWRTVILKERGTNGLAYALYGNDGNSNPSRPAGYINSGFDKEATTGPQLPVGVWSHIAVTYDNTAIRLYVNGALRSTFTTTGAISASTAPLQIGGNNVFSLPGTEFFAGLIDEVRVYNRALSATEIATDMSTPLP
;
A
#
# COMPACT_ATOMS: atom_id res chain seq x y z
N LEU A 1 34.18 50.26 13.70
CA LEU A 1 35.20 51.10 14.35
C LEU A 1 36.50 50.85 13.60
N VAL A 2 37.25 51.90 13.28
CA VAL A 2 38.51 51.78 12.52
C VAL A 2 39.67 52.11 13.44
N TYR A 3 40.67 51.24 13.43
CA TYR A 3 41.88 51.34 14.25
C TYR A 3 43.11 51.40 13.35
N ALA A 4 44.12 52.15 13.80
CA ALA A 4 45.47 52.12 13.24
C ALA A 4 46.49 51.86 14.34
N VAL A 5 47.56 51.15 13.96
CA VAL A 5 48.74 50.93 14.78
C VAL A 5 49.90 51.67 14.14
N GLY A 6 50.64 52.43 14.95
CA GLY A 6 51.84 53.14 14.52
C GLY A 6 53.05 52.73 15.34
N ASN A 7 54.22 52.85 14.71
CA ASN A 7 55.52 52.66 15.33
C ASN A 7 56.52 53.72 14.84
N ASP A 8 57.38 54.20 15.73
CA ASP A 8 58.47 55.14 15.44
C ASP A 8 59.75 54.60 16.06
N TRP A 9 60.77 54.39 15.23
CA TRP A 9 62.02 53.72 15.58
C TRP A 9 63.14 54.69 15.98
N ASP A 10 62.92 56.00 15.77
CA ASP A 10 63.99 56.97 15.89
C ASP A 10 64.12 57.47 17.33
N ASN A 11 63.01 57.60 18.07
CA ASN A 11 63.01 57.99 19.49
C ASN A 11 61.69 57.64 20.22
N ALA A 12 61.80 57.40 21.54
CA ALA A 12 60.66 57.23 22.44
C ALA A 12 60.00 58.58 22.75
N ILE A 13 59.01 58.96 21.95
CA ILE A 13 58.29 60.24 22.07
C ILE A 13 56.80 59.95 22.20
N ALA A 14 56.19 60.51 23.26
CA ALA A 14 54.74 60.46 23.44
C ALA A 14 54.01 61.15 22.28
N ARG A 15 53.04 60.46 21.69
CA ARG A 15 52.27 60.96 20.54
C ARG A 15 51.18 61.91 20.99
N SER A 16 50.87 62.91 20.19
CA SER A 16 49.53 63.52 20.24
C SER A 16 48.62 62.81 19.23
N VAL A 17 47.31 62.87 19.43
CA VAL A 17 46.33 62.45 18.41
C VAL A 17 45.51 63.67 18.02
N PRO A 18 45.21 63.85 16.72
CA PRO A 18 44.43 65.00 16.27
C PRO A 18 42.96 64.88 16.68
N ALA A 19 42.24 66.01 16.66
CA ALA A 19 40.82 66.04 16.98
C ALA A 19 40.02 65.07 16.08
N GLY A 20 39.03 64.39 16.68
CA GLY A 20 38.23 63.35 16.02
C GLY A 20 38.84 61.95 16.05
N GLN A 21 40.02 61.79 16.67
CA GLN A 21 40.66 60.50 16.92
C GLN A 21 40.97 60.35 18.42
N THR A 22 41.06 59.11 18.88
CA THR A 22 41.34 58.77 20.28
C THR A 22 42.55 57.86 20.32
N LYS A 23 43.52 58.20 21.17
CA LYS A 23 44.64 57.30 21.46
C LYS A 23 44.11 56.18 22.36
N VAL A 24 44.16 54.96 21.84
CA VAL A 24 43.67 53.76 22.55
C VAL A 24 44.75 53.25 23.48
N HIS A 25 45.99 53.22 23.02
CA HIS A 25 47.13 52.78 23.81
C HIS A 25 48.43 53.40 23.31
N GLU A 26 49.41 53.54 24.19
CA GLU A 26 50.76 53.97 23.87
C GLU A 26 51.76 53.31 24.81
N TYR A 27 52.87 52.89 24.23
CA TYR A 27 54.02 52.38 24.95
C TYR A 27 55.26 53.18 24.54
N PRO A 28 55.72 54.13 25.38
CA PRO A 28 57.01 54.78 25.20
C PRO A 28 58.09 53.93 25.87
N ALA A 29 58.92 53.23 25.09
CA ALA A 29 60.00 52.44 25.64
C ALA A 29 61.05 53.33 26.36
N PRO A 30 61.71 52.87 27.44
CA PRO A 30 62.73 53.66 28.14
C PRO A 30 63.93 54.07 27.28
N ALA A 31 64.21 53.30 26.22
CA ALA A 31 65.14 53.63 25.13
C ALA A 31 64.65 52.91 23.86
N GLY A 32 64.73 53.57 22.70
CA GLY A 32 64.26 53.03 21.42
C GLY A 32 62.83 53.47 21.05
N ASP A 33 62.02 52.52 20.57
CA ASP A 33 60.83 52.80 19.76
C ASP A 33 59.58 53.26 20.56
N THR A 34 58.70 54.03 19.90
CA THR A 34 57.33 54.26 20.38
C THR A 34 56.36 53.39 19.60
N MET A 35 55.47 52.67 20.29
CA MET A 35 54.32 51.99 19.67
C MET A 35 53.01 52.59 20.17
N TRP A 36 52.05 52.81 19.28
CA TRP A 36 50.74 53.31 19.67
C TRP A 36 49.60 52.74 18.84
N VAL A 37 48.41 52.76 19.43
CA VAL A 37 47.14 52.41 18.77
C VAL A 37 46.21 53.61 18.88
N GLN A 38 45.57 53.98 17.78
CA GLN A 38 44.54 55.02 17.76
C GLN A 38 43.31 54.58 16.97
N ALA A 39 42.16 55.18 17.31
CA ALA A 39 40.87 54.91 16.68
C ALA A 39 40.20 56.23 16.27
N LEU A 40 39.26 56.18 15.31
CA LEU A 40 38.33 57.30 15.15
C LEU A 40 37.38 57.37 16.34
N ALA A 41 37.15 58.58 16.84
CA ALA A 41 36.27 58.82 17.98
C ALA A 41 34.78 58.63 17.63
N GLY A 42 34.43 58.55 16.34
CA GLY A 42 33.05 58.39 15.86
C GLY A 42 32.87 57.15 14.98
N SER A 43 31.60 56.81 14.72
CA SER A 43 31.24 55.78 13.74
C SER A 43 31.65 56.20 12.33
N THR A 44 32.22 55.27 11.55
CA THR A 44 32.44 55.49 10.11
C THR A 44 31.12 55.50 9.36
N SER A 45 31.05 56.29 8.29
CA SER A 45 29.93 56.28 7.34
C SER A 45 29.90 54.97 6.53
N SER A 46 28.90 54.86 5.65
CA SER A 46 28.58 53.69 4.82
C SER A 46 29.79 53.01 4.16
N ALA A 47 29.66 51.71 3.88
CA ALA A 47 30.69 50.94 3.19
C ALA A 47 31.16 51.61 1.88
N GLY A 48 32.46 51.52 1.58
CA GLY A 48 33.08 52.07 0.37
C GLY A 48 33.65 53.49 0.49
N GLN A 49 33.54 54.13 1.67
CA GLN A 49 34.13 55.45 1.92
C GLN A 49 35.57 55.36 2.44
N THR A 50 36.43 56.27 1.95
CA THR A 50 37.79 56.42 2.45
C THR A 50 37.77 57.15 3.79
N VAL A 51 38.45 56.60 4.79
CA VAL A 51 38.62 57.23 6.10
C VAL A 51 40.10 57.51 6.33
N ARG A 52 40.41 58.69 6.89
CA ARG A 52 41.79 59.14 7.13
C ARG A 52 42.10 59.15 8.62
N LEU A 53 43.13 58.41 9.01
CA LEU A 53 43.80 58.50 10.30
C LEU A 53 45.14 59.22 10.07
N ASN A 54 45.51 60.15 10.96
CA ASN A 54 46.72 60.97 10.81
C ASN A 54 47.62 60.77 12.03
N ASP A 55 48.93 60.83 11.83
CA ASP A 55 49.90 60.99 12.91
C ASP A 55 50.09 62.49 13.23
N THR A 56 50.70 62.78 14.38
CA THR A 56 51.20 64.13 14.69
C THR A 56 52.63 64.02 15.19
N ALA A 57 53.55 63.91 14.24
CA ALA A 57 55.00 64.19 14.29
C ALA A 57 55.57 63.60 12.99
N PRO A 58 56.29 64.35 12.14
CA PRO A 58 56.83 63.78 10.92
C PRO A 58 57.86 62.70 11.28
N THR A 59 57.53 61.45 10.98
CA THR A 59 58.51 60.35 10.93
C THR A 59 58.90 60.13 9.47
N THR A 60 60.11 59.65 9.21
CA THR A 60 60.56 59.31 7.85
C THR A 60 60.06 57.95 7.36
N ASP A 61 59.36 57.19 8.21
CA ASP A 61 59.11 55.76 8.01
C ASP A 61 57.64 55.41 7.73
N ARG A 62 57.44 54.25 7.11
CA ARG A 62 56.15 53.82 6.55
C ARG A 62 55.36 52.91 7.49
N TRP A 63 54.08 53.25 7.63
CA TRP A 63 53.00 52.49 8.28
C TRP A 63 52.98 51.01 7.90
N ASN A 64 52.76 50.13 8.90
CA ASN A 64 52.36 48.74 8.66
C ASN A 64 50.97 48.49 9.27
N TYR A 65 50.01 48.23 8.39
CA TYR A 65 48.66 47.66 8.61
C TYR A 65 47.48 48.56 9.05
N ALA A 66 46.34 48.31 8.40
CA ALA A 66 44.99 48.76 8.79
C ALA A 66 44.07 47.53 8.95
N ILE A 67 43.16 47.55 9.92
CA ILE A 67 42.15 46.49 10.14
C ILE A 67 40.73 47.05 9.96
N VAL A 68 39.86 46.25 9.34
CA VAL A 68 38.45 46.52 9.03
C VAL A 68 37.54 45.84 10.07
N GLU A 69 36.46 46.52 10.48
CA GLU A 69 35.38 45.92 11.29
C GLU A 69 34.30 45.31 10.38
N LEU A 70 33.89 44.06 10.66
CA LEU A 70 32.68 43.43 10.11
C LEU A 70 31.50 43.64 11.07
N ARG A 71 30.36 44.09 10.55
CA ARG A 71 29.10 44.17 11.31
C ARG A 71 28.14 43.05 10.92
N PRO A 72 27.38 42.46 11.86
CA PRO A 72 26.27 41.58 11.51
C PRO A 72 25.22 42.39 10.74
N ALA A 73 24.75 41.87 9.61
CA ALA A 73 23.55 42.39 8.96
C ALA A 73 22.38 42.29 9.97
N SER A 74 21.52 43.31 10.03
CA SER A 74 20.28 43.26 10.80
C SER A 74 19.53 41.97 10.47
N ALA A 75 19.13 41.20 11.48
CA ALA A 75 18.37 39.98 11.27
C ALA A 75 17.13 40.29 10.41
N PRO A 76 16.85 39.51 9.34
CA PRO A 76 15.65 39.71 8.55
C PRO A 76 14.42 39.66 9.47
N ALA A 77 13.40 40.46 9.13
CA ALA A 77 12.16 40.51 9.90
C ALA A 77 11.58 39.09 10.07
N PRO A 78 11.03 38.74 11.25
CA PRO A 78 10.41 37.45 11.46
C PRO A 78 9.32 37.19 10.40
N PRO A 79 9.19 35.95 9.90
CA PRO A 79 8.14 35.62 8.94
C PRO A 79 6.76 35.90 9.54
N THR A 80 5.85 36.43 8.72
CA THR A 80 4.46 36.64 9.12
C THR A 80 3.76 35.30 9.31
N MET A 81 3.23 35.07 10.51
CA MET A 81 2.48 33.85 10.84
C MET A 81 0.98 34.09 10.69
N THR A 82 0.25 33.04 10.30
CA THR A 82 -1.21 33.00 10.24
C THR A 82 -1.72 31.72 10.93
N THR A 83 -3.01 31.68 11.24
CA THR A 83 -3.66 30.50 11.83
C THR A 83 -4.20 29.61 10.71
N VAL A 84 -3.89 28.32 10.76
CA VAL A 84 -4.37 27.34 9.78
C VAL A 84 -5.87 27.08 10.03
N PRO A 85 -6.76 27.29 9.05
CA PRO A 85 -8.18 27.03 9.23
C PRO A 85 -8.43 25.52 9.39
N ASN A 86 -9.42 25.15 10.20
CA ASN A 86 -9.92 23.78 10.23
C ASN A 86 -10.91 23.59 9.07
N VAL A 87 -10.55 22.74 8.12
CA VAL A 87 -11.32 22.44 6.92
C VAL A 87 -11.83 20.99 6.88
N VAL A 88 -11.47 20.16 7.86
CA VAL A 88 -12.04 18.80 7.99
C VAL A 88 -13.57 18.90 8.13
N GLY A 89 -14.29 18.12 7.33
CA GLY A 89 -15.74 18.14 7.24
C GLY A 89 -16.31 19.16 6.24
N SER A 90 -15.48 20.05 5.66
CA SER A 90 -15.93 20.97 4.60
C SER A 90 -15.92 20.30 3.22
N THR A 91 -16.64 20.87 2.26
CA THR A 91 -16.46 20.49 0.84
C THR A 91 -15.07 20.94 0.38
N GLN A 92 -14.48 20.24 -0.61
CA GLN A 92 -13.18 20.61 -1.15
C GLN A 92 -13.12 22.09 -1.60
N THR A 93 -14.16 22.58 -2.27
CA THR A 93 -14.23 23.99 -2.71
C THR A 93 -14.24 24.96 -1.52
N ALA A 94 -15.07 24.69 -0.49
CA ALA A 94 -15.12 25.54 0.69
C ALA A 94 -13.79 25.54 1.46
N ALA A 95 -13.14 24.38 1.55
CA ALA A 95 -11.83 24.24 2.15
C ALA A 95 -10.75 25.06 1.42
N GLN A 96 -10.73 25.00 0.08
CA GLN A 96 -9.82 25.79 -0.75
C GLN A 96 -10.01 27.30 -0.56
N SER A 97 -11.27 27.75 -0.47
CA SER A 97 -11.59 29.16 -0.18
C SER A 97 -11.12 29.58 1.22
N ALA A 98 -11.35 28.75 2.24
CA ALA A 98 -10.93 29.03 3.61
C ALA A 98 -9.40 29.11 3.75
N ILE A 99 -8.67 28.19 3.12
CA ILE A 99 -7.19 28.21 3.09
C ILE A 99 -6.67 29.49 2.44
N SER A 100 -7.23 29.85 1.28
CA SER A 100 -6.82 31.05 0.55
C SER A 100 -7.12 32.33 1.34
N ALA A 101 -8.28 32.40 2.01
CA ALA A 101 -8.67 33.53 2.85
C ALA A 101 -7.76 33.71 4.08
N ALA A 102 -7.16 32.63 4.58
CA ALA A 102 -6.18 32.67 5.68
C ALA A 102 -4.78 33.13 5.24
N GLY A 103 -4.58 33.43 3.95
CA GLY A 103 -3.27 33.78 3.39
C GLY A 103 -2.35 32.56 3.21
N LEU A 104 -2.90 31.36 3.16
CA LEU A 104 -2.19 30.11 2.92
C LEU A 104 -2.47 29.62 1.48
N THR A 105 -1.67 28.66 1.02
CA THR A 105 -1.86 28.06 -0.32
C THR A 105 -2.43 26.65 -0.21
N VAL A 106 -3.19 26.23 -1.24
CA VAL A 106 -3.69 24.86 -1.31
C VAL A 106 -2.53 23.94 -1.69
N GLY A 107 -2.21 22.97 -0.82
CA GLY A 107 -1.18 21.98 -1.05
C GLY A 107 -1.68 20.77 -1.85
N THR A 108 -1.00 19.64 -1.70
CA THR A 108 -1.40 18.39 -2.34
C THR A 108 -2.80 17.97 -1.88
N VAL A 109 -3.67 17.64 -2.84
CA VAL A 109 -4.97 17.03 -2.58
C VAL A 109 -4.90 15.56 -2.96
N THR A 110 -5.07 14.68 -1.97
CA THR A 110 -5.21 13.24 -2.19
C THR A 110 -6.65 12.81 -1.97
N SER A 111 -7.03 11.64 -2.49
CA SER A 111 -8.39 11.11 -2.32
C SER A 111 -8.38 9.64 -1.92
N THR A 112 -9.35 9.23 -1.10
CA THR A 112 -9.56 7.81 -0.73
C THR A 112 -11.02 7.54 -0.40
N ASN A 113 -11.45 6.28 -0.48
CA ASN A 113 -12.79 5.88 -0.04
C ASN A 113 -12.91 6.07 1.48
N ASN A 114 -14.03 6.61 1.93
CA ASN A 114 -14.32 6.87 3.34
C ASN A 114 -15.83 6.91 3.57
N ALA A 115 -16.31 6.66 4.79
CA ALA A 115 -17.74 6.75 5.09
C ALA A 115 -18.34 8.15 4.86
N ALA A 116 -17.51 9.20 4.92
CA ALA A 116 -17.89 10.58 4.58
C ALA A 116 -18.38 10.71 3.11
N PRO A 117 -19.36 11.59 2.82
CA PRO A 117 -19.78 11.87 1.45
C PRO A 117 -18.64 12.24 0.51
N ALA A 118 -18.77 11.86 -0.76
CA ALA A 118 -17.80 12.19 -1.80
C ALA A 118 -17.59 13.72 -1.89
N GLY A 119 -16.33 14.16 -1.98
CA GLY A 119 -15.96 15.57 -2.06
C GLY A 119 -15.79 16.28 -0.71
N GLN A 120 -15.99 15.59 0.42
CA GLN A 120 -15.74 16.13 1.75
C GLN A 120 -14.27 15.92 2.17
N VAL A 121 -13.66 16.92 2.80
CA VAL A 121 -12.31 16.82 3.37
C VAL A 121 -12.35 15.95 4.63
N ILE A 122 -11.58 14.88 4.66
CA ILE A 122 -11.49 13.91 5.78
C ILE A 122 -10.16 14.00 6.54
N GLY A 123 -9.19 14.73 6.00
CA GLY A 123 -7.91 14.97 6.65
C GLY A 123 -7.24 16.22 6.09
N GLN A 124 -6.40 16.86 6.89
CA GLN A 124 -5.59 18.00 6.47
C GLN A 124 -4.23 17.99 7.17
N ASN A 125 -3.25 18.66 6.56
CA ASN A 125 -1.95 18.92 7.16
C ASN A 125 -1.38 20.25 6.62
N PRO A 126 -0.99 21.22 7.47
CA PRO A 126 -1.04 21.22 8.94
C PRO A 126 -2.46 21.11 9.52
N ILE A 127 -2.54 20.67 10.78
CA ILE A 127 -3.81 20.54 11.51
C ILE A 127 -4.47 21.91 11.73
N GLY A 128 -5.80 21.94 11.72
CA GLY A 128 -6.56 23.16 11.99
C GLY A 128 -6.25 23.75 13.36
N GLY A 129 -6.11 25.07 13.44
CA GLY A 129 -5.74 25.81 14.65
C GLY A 129 -4.24 25.92 14.91
N SER A 130 -3.39 25.23 14.14
CA SER A 130 -1.93 25.40 14.20
C SER A 130 -1.48 26.75 13.60
N SER A 131 -0.27 27.20 13.94
CA SER A 131 0.34 28.39 13.33
C SER A 131 1.25 27.98 12.18
N ALA A 132 1.14 28.69 11.05
CA ALA A 132 1.96 28.44 9.87
C ALA A 132 2.41 29.77 9.23
N VAL A 133 3.55 29.73 8.52
CA VAL A 133 4.06 30.88 7.78
C VAL A 133 3.07 31.26 6.68
N THR A 134 2.77 32.54 6.54
CA THR A 134 1.91 33.07 5.47
C THR A 134 2.44 32.60 4.11
N GLY A 135 1.55 32.10 3.25
CA GLY A 135 1.89 31.53 1.94
C GLY A 135 2.25 30.04 1.96
N SER A 136 2.45 29.42 3.13
CA SER A 136 2.71 27.97 3.22
C SER A 136 1.50 27.14 2.80
N ALA A 137 1.77 25.90 2.38
CA ALA A 137 0.78 25.01 1.80
C ALA A 137 0.03 24.18 2.85
N VAL A 138 -1.28 23.98 2.65
CA VAL A 138 -2.12 23.06 3.43
C VAL A 138 -2.57 21.91 2.53
N ALA A 139 -2.03 20.72 2.76
CA ALA A 139 -2.46 19.49 2.09
C ALA A 139 -3.79 18.99 2.67
N MET A 140 -4.59 18.32 1.84
CA MET A 140 -5.89 17.77 2.21
C MET A 140 -6.09 16.37 1.65
N THR A 141 -6.88 15.57 2.36
CA THR A 141 -7.39 14.29 1.88
C THR A 141 -8.90 14.39 1.73
N VAL A 142 -9.42 14.04 0.55
CA VAL A 142 -10.82 14.17 0.18
C VAL A 142 -11.46 12.77 0.07
N SER A 143 -12.67 12.63 0.59
CA SER A 143 -13.44 11.40 0.46
C SER A 143 -13.88 11.18 -0.99
N LEU A 144 -13.73 9.96 -1.49
CA LEU A 144 -14.37 9.48 -2.72
C LEU A 144 -15.82 9.01 -2.48
N GLY A 145 -16.30 9.08 -1.24
CA GLY A 145 -17.55 8.45 -0.79
C GLY A 145 -17.30 7.08 -0.18
N PRO A 146 -18.35 6.44 0.37
CA PRO A 146 -18.28 5.05 0.80
C PRO A 146 -17.78 4.18 -0.35
N ALA A 147 -16.91 3.22 -0.06
CA ALA A 147 -16.52 2.24 -1.07
C ALA A 147 -17.79 1.58 -1.65
N PRO A 148 -17.89 1.41 -2.99
CA PRO A 148 -18.98 0.66 -3.57
C PRO A 148 -19.13 -0.69 -2.88
N PRO A 149 -20.36 -1.19 -2.66
CA PRO A 149 -20.55 -2.54 -2.18
C PRO A 149 -19.77 -3.47 -3.09
N VAL A 150 -18.79 -4.15 -2.51
CA VAL A 150 -18.01 -5.14 -3.21
C VAL A 150 -19.00 -6.23 -3.63
N ALA A 151 -19.18 -6.42 -4.94
CA ALA A 151 -20.12 -7.44 -5.44
C ALA A 151 -19.72 -8.79 -4.82
N GLY A 152 -20.66 -9.37 -4.07
CA GLY A 152 -20.51 -10.65 -3.39
C GLY A 152 -20.37 -11.81 -4.38
N PRO A 153 -20.24 -13.04 -3.87
CA PRO A 153 -20.12 -14.21 -4.72
C PRO A 153 -21.37 -14.40 -5.58
N VAL A 154 -21.21 -15.07 -6.72
CA VAL A 154 -22.31 -15.59 -7.53
C VAL A 154 -22.75 -16.99 -7.09
N LEU A 155 -21.98 -17.64 -6.21
CA LEU A 155 -22.33 -18.89 -5.51
C LEU A 155 -21.64 -18.89 -4.15
N ALA A 156 -22.39 -19.19 -3.10
CA ALA A 156 -21.88 -19.36 -1.75
C ALA A 156 -22.51 -20.60 -1.11
N LEU A 157 -21.72 -21.66 -0.88
CA LEU A 157 -22.18 -22.89 -0.22
C LEU A 157 -21.42 -23.07 1.09
N SER A 158 -22.08 -22.79 2.20
CA SER A 158 -21.53 -22.93 3.57
C SER A 158 -21.60 -24.37 4.08
N PHE A 159 -22.48 -25.20 3.52
CA PHE A 159 -22.77 -26.55 4.01
C PHE A 159 -23.23 -26.65 5.48
N ASN A 160 -23.69 -25.53 6.05
CA ASN A 160 -24.16 -25.42 7.44
C ASN A 160 -25.52 -26.08 7.70
N GLU A 161 -26.22 -26.56 6.67
CA GLU A 161 -27.51 -27.22 6.90
C GLU A 161 -27.31 -28.54 7.65
N THR A 162 -28.25 -28.83 8.56
CA THR A 162 -28.14 -29.97 9.47
C THR A 162 -28.60 -31.29 8.86
N SER A 163 -29.29 -31.27 7.72
CA SER A 163 -29.81 -32.45 7.03
C SER A 163 -30.16 -32.15 5.57
N GLY A 164 -30.58 -33.18 4.83
CA GLY A 164 -31.06 -33.06 3.45
C GLY A 164 -29.96 -33.18 2.40
N SER A 165 -30.40 -33.35 1.16
CA SER A 165 -29.56 -33.61 -0.03
C SER A 165 -29.34 -32.38 -0.90
N MET A 166 -29.50 -31.18 -0.35
CA MET A 166 -29.30 -29.92 -1.07
C MET A 166 -28.26 -29.09 -0.33
N ALA A 167 -27.31 -28.51 -1.05
CA ALA A 167 -26.45 -27.43 -0.59
C ALA A 167 -27.05 -26.09 -1.06
N THR A 168 -27.45 -25.27 -0.10
CA THR A 168 -28.17 -24.01 -0.34
C THR A 168 -27.20 -22.91 -0.73
N ASP A 169 -27.52 -22.20 -1.80
CA ASP A 169 -26.77 -21.01 -2.20
C ASP A 169 -27.19 -19.78 -1.38
N SER A 170 -26.29 -19.31 -0.50
CA SER A 170 -26.49 -18.12 0.32
C SER A 170 -26.12 -16.81 -0.38
N SER A 171 -25.64 -16.87 -1.64
CA SER A 171 -25.27 -15.67 -2.40
C SER A 171 -26.47 -14.86 -2.91
N GLY A 172 -27.67 -15.46 -2.89
CA GLY A 172 -28.89 -14.87 -3.44
C GLY A 172 -29.06 -15.05 -4.95
N ASN A 173 -28.20 -15.81 -5.63
CA ASN A 173 -28.28 -16.06 -7.07
C ASN A 173 -29.05 -17.34 -7.45
N GLY A 174 -29.51 -18.11 -6.46
CA GLY A 174 -30.32 -19.31 -6.70
C GLY A 174 -29.53 -20.49 -7.24
N ASN A 175 -28.21 -20.51 -7.07
CA ASN A 175 -27.31 -21.55 -7.59
C ASN A 175 -27.15 -22.73 -6.61
N SER A 176 -28.24 -23.18 -5.99
CA SER A 176 -28.19 -24.30 -5.04
C SER A 176 -27.84 -25.62 -5.76
N GLY A 177 -27.13 -26.52 -5.07
CA GLY A 177 -26.66 -27.79 -5.64
C GLY A 177 -27.28 -29.02 -5.00
N SER A 178 -27.44 -30.10 -5.76
CA SER A 178 -27.87 -31.40 -5.22
C SER A 178 -26.67 -32.24 -4.80
N ILE A 179 -26.73 -32.79 -3.59
CA ILE A 179 -25.68 -33.62 -2.98
C ILE A 179 -25.92 -35.09 -3.34
N SER A 180 -24.89 -35.76 -3.84
CA SER A 180 -24.87 -37.20 -4.10
C SER A 180 -23.64 -37.84 -3.45
N GLY A 181 -23.84 -38.86 -2.62
CA GLY A 181 -22.75 -39.61 -1.96
C GLY A 181 -22.06 -38.91 -0.78
N ALA A 182 -21.93 -37.58 -0.81
CA ALA A 182 -21.30 -36.84 0.27
C ALA A 182 -22.17 -36.79 1.54
N SER A 183 -21.51 -36.82 2.70
CA SER A 183 -22.17 -36.76 4.02
C SER A 183 -21.86 -35.46 4.75
N ARG A 184 -22.84 -34.92 5.48
CA ARG A 184 -22.67 -33.71 6.30
C ARG A 184 -21.88 -34.03 7.57
N ILE A 185 -20.90 -33.19 7.89
CA ILE A 185 -20.04 -33.33 9.07
C ILE A 185 -19.69 -31.96 9.66
N ALA A 186 -19.04 -31.92 10.83
CA ALA A 186 -18.48 -30.68 11.36
C ALA A 186 -17.36 -30.16 10.43
N GLY A 187 -17.42 -28.87 10.13
CA GLY A 187 -16.48 -28.19 9.23
C GLY A 187 -15.25 -27.64 9.92
N GLN A 188 -14.65 -26.62 9.30
CA GLN A 188 -13.52 -25.92 9.88
C GLN A 188 -13.93 -25.26 11.20
N ALA A 189 -13.02 -25.22 12.19
CA ALA A 189 -13.33 -24.68 13.51
C ALA A 189 -13.78 -23.21 13.40
N GLY A 190 -15.02 -22.92 13.79
CA GLY A 190 -15.63 -21.58 13.69
C GLY A 190 -16.46 -21.33 12.42
N TYR A 191 -16.55 -22.30 11.51
CA TYR A 191 -17.23 -22.17 10.21
C TYR A 191 -18.50 -23.02 10.07
N GLY A 192 -18.73 -23.95 11.01
CA GLY A 192 -19.97 -24.71 11.11
C GLY A 192 -19.85 -26.12 10.54
N GLY A 193 -20.51 -26.39 9.42
CA GLY A 193 -20.60 -27.71 8.79
C GLY A 193 -19.80 -27.80 7.49
N ALA A 194 -19.41 -29.01 7.12
CA ALA A 194 -18.74 -29.32 5.85
C ALA A 194 -19.38 -30.55 5.20
N LEU A 195 -19.00 -30.81 3.95
CA LEU A 195 -19.30 -32.08 3.29
C LEU A 195 -18.05 -32.97 3.22
N SER A 196 -18.25 -34.24 3.57
CA SER A 196 -17.26 -35.31 3.45
C SER A 196 -17.44 -36.05 2.13
N PHE A 197 -16.39 -36.04 1.31
CA PHE A 197 -16.32 -36.69 0.00
C PHE A 197 -15.44 -37.95 0.09
N ASP A 198 -15.92 -39.03 -0.53
CA ASP A 198 -15.34 -40.37 -0.45
C ASP A 198 -14.10 -40.60 -1.34
N GLY A 199 -13.76 -39.67 -2.22
CA GLY A 199 -12.69 -39.85 -3.21
C GLY A 199 -13.03 -40.81 -4.35
N VAL A 200 -14.29 -41.21 -4.49
CA VAL A 200 -14.74 -42.23 -5.46
C VAL A 200 -15.93 -41.79 -6.31
N SER A 201 -16.94 -41.18 -5.69
CA SER A 201 -18.23 -40.89 -6.34
C SER A 201 -18.99 -39.69 -5.77
N SER A 202 -18.59 -39.20 -4.60
CA SER A 202 -19.26 -38.09 -3.92
C SER A 202 -19.14 -36.81 -4.74
N ILE A 203 -20.25 -36.11 -4.96
CA ILE A 203 -20.29 -34.90 -5.77
C ILE A 203 -21.48 -34.02 -5.38
N VAL A 204 -21.32 -32.70 -5.49
CA VAL A 204 -22.44 -31.76 -5.48
C VAL A 204 -22.60 -31.18 -6.89
N THR A 205 -23.79 -31.31 -7.46
CA THR A 205 -24.10 -30.80 -8.80
C THR A 205 -24.92 -29.53 -8.68
N VAL A 206 -24.33 -28.41 -9.08
CA VAL A 206 -25.01 -27.11 -9.21
C VAL A 206 -25.45 -26.94 -10.67
N PRO A 207 -26.76 -26.83 -10.95
CA PRO A 207 -27.26 -26.61 -12.30
C PRO A 207 -26.65 -25.36 -12.94
N HIS A 208 -26.57 -25.36 -14.26
CA HIS A 208 -26.09 -24.19 -14.98
C HIS A 208 -26.99 -22.96 -14.73
N SER A 209 -26.33 -21.82 -14.55
CA SER A 209 -26.93 -20.48 -14.57
C SER A 209 -26.02 -19.52 -15.33
N ALA A 210 -26.59 -18.44 -15.86
CA ALA A 210 -25.85 -17.37 -16.53
C ALA A 210 -24.82 -16.73 -15.59
N SER A 211 -25.10 -16.65 -14.28
CA SER A 211 -24.16 -16.10 -13.29
C SER A 211 -22.91 -16.97 -13.09
N LEU A 212 -22.96 -18.25 -13.48
CA LEU A 212 -21.83 -19.18 -13.45
C LEU A 212 -21.10 -19.29 -14.81
N ALA A 213 -21.57 -18.58 -15.85
CA ALA A 213 -20.91 -18.49 -17.15
C ALA A 213 -19.79 -17.42 -17.13
N LEU A 214 -18.75 -17.68 -16.34
CA LEU A 214 -17.63 -16.77 -16.15
C LEU A 214 -16.85 -16.58 -17.46
N SER A 215 -16.35 -15.36 -17.72
CA SER A 215 -15.73 -15.01 -19.01
C SER A 215 -14.38 -14.30 -18.83
N THR A 216 -14.36 -13.07 -18.35
CA THR A 216 -13.12 -12.27 -18.24
C THR A 216 -12.64 -12.10 -16.80
N GLY A 217 -13.44 -12.56 -15.83
CA GLY A 217 -13.16 -12.43 -14.41
C GLY A 217 -13.66 -13.65 -13.66
N MET A 218 -12.87 -14.14 -12.71
CA MET A 218 -13.23 -15.28 -11.88
C MET A 218 -12.48 -15.25 -10.55
N THR A 219 -13.15 -15.69 -9.49
CA THR A 219 -12.50 -16.26 -8.31
C THR A 219 -13.21 -17.53 -7.91
N LEU A 220 -12.46 -18.59 -7.61
CA LEU A 220 -12.96 -19.83 -7.01
C LEU A 220 -12.22 -20.04 -5.71
N GLU A 221 -12.90 -20.36 -4.63
CA GLU A 221 -12.25 -20.65 -3.36
C GLU A 221 -13.07 -21.59 -2.47
N ALA A 222 -12.36 -22.27 -1.58
CA ALA A 222 -12.93 -23.17 -0.58
C ALA A 222 -11.92 -23.43 0.54
N TRP A 223 -12.43 -23.81 1.70
CA TRP A 223 -11.66 -24.54 2.69
C TRP A 223 -11.67 -26.04 2.35
N VAL A 224 -10.51 -26.68 2.41
CA VAL A 224 -10.37 -28.11 2.11
C VAL A 224 -9.51 -28.82 3.16
N ASN A 225 -9.86 -30.06 3.49
CA ASN A 225 -9.09 -30.94 4.35
C ASN A 225 -8.98 -32.32 3.69
N PRO A 226 -7.94 -32.57 2.89
CA PRO A 226 -7.82 -33.81 2.15
C PRO A 226 -7.49 -34.98 3.09
N THR A 227 -8.13 -36.12 2.91
CA THR A 227 -7.73 -37.41 3.53
C THR A 227 -6.72 -38.15 2.64
N ALA A 228 -6.70 -37.85 1.34
CA ALA A 228 -5.71 -38.35 0.40
C ALA A 228 -5.51 -37.39 -0.78
N ASN A 229 -4.25 -37.09 -1.10
CA ASN A 229 -3.90 -36.32 -2.30
C ASN A 229 -3.71 -37.19 -3.54
N ALA A 230 -3.43 -38.48 -3.34
CA ALA A 230 -3.37 -39.48 -4.40
C ALA A 230 -4.65 -40.32 -4.39
N GLY A 231 -5.02 -40.75 -5.57
CA GLY A 231 -6.10 -41.62 -5.99
C GLY A 231 -6.01 -43.08 -5.59
N ALA A 232 -7.11 -43.81 -5.86
CA ALA A 232 -7.16 -45.26 -5.66
C ALA A 232 -6.62 -46.04 -6.87
N ALA A 233 -6.70 -45.47 -8.08
CA ALA A 233 -6.16 -46.06 -9.30
C ALA A 233 -4.68 -45.66 -9.53
N PRO A 234 -3.89 -46.47 -10.27
CA PRO A 234 -2.55 -46.07 -10.70
C PRO A 234 -2.62 -44.76 -11.50
N ASN A 235 -1.82 -43.76 -11.13
CA ASN A 235 -1.79 -42.40 -11.71
C ASN A 235 -3.03 -41.52 -11.44
N ASP A 236 -3.92 -41.91 -10.54
CA ASP A 236 -4.95 -41.00 -10.05
C ASP A 236 -4.30 -40.11 -8.97
N GLY A 237 -4.15 -38.81 -9.27
CA GLY A 237 -3.60 -37.79 -8.37
C GLY A 237 -4.43 -36.51 -8.42
N TRP A 238 -5.58 -36.57 -9.08
CA TRP A 238 -6.43 -35.43 -9.31
C TRP A 238 -7.50 -35.37 -8.23
N ARG A 239 -7.69 -34.19 -7.63
CA ARG A 239 -8.67 -33.97 -6.56
C ARG A 239 -9.44 -32.68 -6.86
N THR A 240 -10.55 -32.82 -7.59
CA THR A 240 -11.43 -31.70 -7.97
C THR A 240 -12.09 -31.10 -6.75
N VAL A 241 -11.96 -29.78 -6.56
CA VAL A 241 -12.68 -29.05 -5.51
C VAL A 241 -13.87 -28.33 -6.13
N ILE A 242 -13.64 -27.57 -7.20
CA ILE A 242 -14.66 -26.88 -7.99
C ILE A 242 -14.34 -27.10 -9.46
N LEU A 243 -15.30 -27.51 -10.29
CA LEU A 243 -15.09 -27.61 -11.74
C LEU A 243 -16.35 -27.26 -12.51
N LYS A 244 -16.22 -26.32 -13.44
CA LYS A 244 -17.27 -26.03 -14.43
C LYS A 244 -17.03 -26.85 -15.67
N GLU A 245 -17.93 -27.77 -15.96
CA GLU A 245 -17.81 -28.68 -17.09
C GLU A 245 -18.05 -27.94 -18.41
N ARG A 246 -17.63 -28.51 -19.53
CA ARG A 246 -17.91 -28.07 -20.92
C ARG A 246 -18.57 -29.18 -21.74
N GLY A 247 -19.57 -29.83 -21.13
CA GLY A 247 -20.10 -31.08 -21.65
C GLY A 247 -18.99 -32.13 -21.67
N THR A 248 -18.80 -32.83 -22.78
CA THR A 248 -17.73 -33.82 -22.93
C THR A 248 -16.37 -33.21 -23.32
N ASN A 249 -16.25 -31.88 -23.41
CA ASN A 249 -15.05 -31.18 -23.89
C ASN A 249 -14.15 -30.65 -22.76
N GLY A 250 -14.17 -31.30 -21.60
CA GLY A 250 -13.35 -30.94 -20.44
C GLY A 250 -13.93 -29.83 -19.57
N LEU A 251 -13.06 -28.98 -19.03
CA LEU A 251 -13.39 -27.88 -18.11
C LEU A 251 -13.49 -26.53 -18.82
N ALA A 252 -14.31 -25.62 -18.30
CA ALA A 252 -14.24 -24.19 -18.55
C ALA A 252 -13.31 -23.51 -17.55
N TYR A 253 -13.46 -23.85 -16.28
CA TYR A 253 -12.58 -23.42 -15.19
C TYR A 253 -12.62 -24.45 -14.06
N ALA A 254 -11.55 -24.52 -13.28
CA ALA A 254 -11.47 -25.45 -12.16
C ALA A 254 -10.54 -24.97 -11.04
N LEU A 255 -10.78 -25.48 -9.84
CA LEU A 255 -9.91 -25.45 -8.68
C LEU A 255 -9.69 -26.90 -8.23
N TYR A 256 -8.43 -27.29 -8.13
CA TYR A 256 -7.99 -28.60 -7.68
C TYR A 256 -7.21 -28.48 -6.37
N GLY A 257 -7.55 -29.34 -5.40
CA GLY A 257 -6.72 -29.54 -4.19
C GLY A 257 -5.44 -30.32 -4.50
N ASN A 258 -5.47 -31.09 -5.59
CA ASN A 258 -4.32 -31.77 -6.15
C ASN A 258 -4.49 -31.93 -7.66
N ASP A 259 -3.49 -31.47 -8.42
CA ASP A 259 -3.34 -31.63 -9.85
C ASP A 259 -2.30 -32.72 -10.10
N GLY A 260 -2.75 -33.79 -10.77
CA GLY A 260 -2.02 -35.03 -11.00
C GLY A 260 -0.96 -34.95 -12.10
N ASN A 261 -0.79 -33.82 -12.79
CA ASN A 261 0.14 -33.69 -13.93
C ASN A 261 1.62 -33.64 -13.56
N SER A 262 1.97 -33.32 -12.31
CA SER A 262 3.38 -33.20 -11.90
C SER A 262 3.68 -34.06 -10.67
N ASN A 263 4.90 -34.57 -10.54
CA ASN A 263 5.34 -35.34 -9.37
C ASN A 263 6.40 -34.53 -8.59
N PRO A 264 6.14 -34.07 -7.34
CA PRO A 264 4.91 -34.29 -6.57
C PRO A 264 3.76 -33.41 -7.03
N SER A 265 2.56 -34.00 -7.04
CA SER A 265 1.28 -33.38 -7.43
C SER A 265 0.92 -32.25 -6.48
N ARG A 266 0.12 -31.25 -6.86
CA ARG A 266 0.06 -29.99 -6.08
C ARG A 266 -1.24 -29.22 -6.35
N PRO A 267 -1.73 -28.32 -5.47
CA PRO A 267 -2.94 -27.55 -5.75
C PRO A 267 -2.78 -26.67 -6.98
N ALA A 268 -3.86 -26.50 -7.73
CA ALA A 268 -3.85 -25.79 -9.01
C ALA A 268 -5.21 -25.15 -9.33
N GLY A 269 -5.17 -24.07 -10.10
CA GLY A 269 -6.35 -23.42 -10.65
C GLY A 269 -6.24 -23.27 -12.16
N TYR A 270 -7.35 -23.55 -12.85
CA TYR A 270 -7.41 -23.69 -14.30
C TYR A 270 -8.46 -22.76 -14.91
N ILE A 271 -8.16 -22.30 -16.12
CA ILE A 271 -9.16 -21.84 -17.09
C ILE A 271 -8.92 -22.53 -18.43
N ASN A 272 -9.96 -22.69 -19.23
CA ASN A 272 -9.82 -23.01 -20.65
C ASN A 272 -10.09 -21.77 -21.51
N SER A 273 -9.11 -21.36 -22.31
CA SER A 273 -9.23 -20.28 -23.30
C SER A 273 -8.66 -20.77 -24.64
N GLY A 274 -9.37 -21.69 -25.29
CA GLY A 274 -8.93 -22.43 -26.47
C GLY A 274 -8.15 -23.70 -26.12
N PHE A 275 -7.39 -23.66 -25.03
CA PHE A 275 -6.73 -24.79 -24.37
C PHE A 275 -6.65 -24.50 -22.86
N ASP A 276 -6.34 -25.52 -22.07
CA ASP A 276 -6.22 -25.41 -20.61
C ASP A 276 -4.95 -24.63 -20.22
N LYS A 277 -5.12 -23.73 -19.25
CA LYS A 277 -4.08 -22.84 -18.73
C LYS A 277 -4.17 -22.86 -17.22
N GLU A 278 -3.03 -22.93 -16.54
CA GLU A 278 -3.00 -23.21 -15.11
C GLU A 278 -2.01 -22.35 -14.34
N ALA A 279 -2.38 -22.01 -13.11
CA ALA A 279 -1.44 -21.63 -12.06
C ALA A 279 -1.40 -22.75 -11.02
N THR A 280 -0.22 -23.29 -10.77
CA THR A 280 0.00 -24.44 -9.89
C THR A 280 1.19 -24.16 -8.97
N THR A 281 1.20 -24.71 -7.75
CA THR A 281 2.27 -24.47 -6.78
C THR A 281 2.44 -25.61 -5.80
N GLY A 282 3.69 -25.93 -5.43
CA GLY A 282 4.01 -26.93 -4.42
C GLY A 282 4.18 -26.34 -3.01
N PRO A 283 4.28 -27.19 -1.98
CA PRO A 283 4.11 -28.65 -1.99
C PRO A 283 2.64 -29.09 -2.08
N GLN A 284 2.37 -30.40 -1.96
CA GLN A 284 1.01 -30.92 -1.71
C GLN A 284 0.35 -30.25 -0.51
N LEU A 285 -0.98 -30.18 -0.52
CA LEU A 285 -1.73 -29.80 0.66
C LEU A 285 -1.52 -30.86 1.77
N PRO A 286 -1.36 -30.46 3.03
CA PRO A 286 -1.22 -31.40 4.13
C PRO A 286 -2.49 -32.23 4.31
N VAL A 287 -2.34 -33.55 4.42
CA VAL A 287 -3.44 -34.49 4.70
C VAL A 287 -3.93 -34.31 6.14
N GLY A 288 -5.25 -34.31 6.35
CA GLY A 288 -5.87 -34.17 7.66
C GLY A 288 -5.86 -32.74 8.22
N VAL A 289 -5.41 -31.76 7.43
CA VAL A 289 -5.26 -30.36 7.86
C VAL A 289 -6.05 -29.45 6.93
N TRP A 290 -6.89 -28.59 7.52
CA TRP A 290 -7.61 -27.56 6.78
C TRP A 290 -6.67 -26.56 6.13
N SER A 291 -6.86 -26.34 4.84
CA SER A 291 -6.18 -25.32 4.04
C SER A 291 -7.21 -24.53 3.25
N HIS A 292 -7.11 -23.21 3.23
CA HIS A 292 -7.88 -22.38 2.32
C HIS A 292 -7.16 -22.31 0.98
N ILE A 293 -7.86 -22.59 -0.11
CA ILE A 293 -7.31 -22.48 -1.46
C ILE A 293 -8.20 -21.58 -2.30
N ALA A 294 -7.57 -20.72 -3.11
CA ALA A 294 -8.28 -19.83 -4.02
C ALA A 294 -7.53 -19.64 -5.33
N VAL A 295 -8.26 -19.50 -6.43
CA VAL A 295 -7.73 -19.07 -7.72
C VAL A 295 -8.47 -17.83 -8.21
N THR A 296 -7.74 -16.82 -8.67
CA THR A 296 -8.30 -15.61 -9.30
C THR A 296 -7.86 -15.52 -10.76
N TYR A 297 -8.71 -14.98 -11.64
CA TYR A 297 -8.39 -14.63 -13.02
C TYR A 297 -9.02 -13.29 -13.40
N ASP A 298 -8.24 -12.40 -14.01
CA ASP A 298 -8.62 -11.02 -14.37
C ASP A 298 -8.40 -10.69 -15.85
N ASN A 299 -8.36 -11.72 -16.72
CA ASN A 299 -7.98 -11.60 -18.13
C ASN A 299 -6.52 -11.14 -18.37
N THR A 300 -5.69 -11.10 -17.33
CA THR A 300 -4.24 -10.80 -17.44
C THR A 300 -3.36 -11.85 -16.77
N ALA A 301 -3.84 -12.49 -15.70
CA ALA A 301 -3.15 -13.59 -15.06
C ALA A 301 -4.09 -14.50 -14.25
N ILE A 302 -3.74 -15.78 -14.17
CA ILE A 302 -4.27 -16.73 -13.19
C ILE A 302 -3.37 -16.65 -11.95
N ARG A 303 -3.96 -16.52 -10.77
CA ARG A 303 -3.21 -16.44 -9.50
C ARG A 303 -3.76 -17.44 -8.50
N LEU A 304 -2.89 -18.28 -7.95
CA LEU A 304 -3.23 -19.30 -6.96
C LEU A 304 -2.77 -18.85 -5.57
N TYR A 305 -3.69 -18.94 -4.61
CA TYR A 305 -3.47 -18.63 -3.20
C TYR A 305 -3.66 -19.87 -2.35
N VAL A 306 -2.84 -20.02 -1.33
CA VAL A 306 -2.98 -21.05 -0.29
C VAL A 306 -2.84 -20.36 1.07
N ASN A 307 -3.84 -20.53 1.94
CA ASN A 307 -3.95 -19.88 3.25
C ASN A 307 -3.78 -18.35 3.15
N GLY A 308 -4.44 -17.75 2.15
CA GLY A 308 -4.43 -16.30 1.90
C GLY A 308 -3.15 -15.76 1.26
N ALA A 309 -2.06 -16.53 1.23
CA ALA A 309 -0.81 -16.11 0.60
C ALA A 309 -0.82 -16.43 -0.89
N LEU A 310 -0.37 -15.48 -1.73
CA LEU A 310 -0.13 -15.72 -3.15
C LEU A 310 1.03 -16.70 -3.33
N ARG A 311 0.81 -17.77 -4.08
CA ARG A 311 1.78 -18.87 -4.25
C ARG A 311 2.25 -19.08 -5.69
N SER A 312 1.45 -18.67 -6.67
CA SER A 312 1.78 -18.80 -8.09
C SER A 312 1.00 -17.79 -8.92
N THR A 313 1.64 -17.29 -9.98
CA THR A 313 1.05 -16.40 -10.97
C THR A 313 1.42 -16.92 -12.35
N PHE A 314 0.41 -17.15 -13.18
CA PHE A 314 0.58 -17.50 -14.58
C PHE A 314 -0.02 -16.39 -15.46
N THR A 315 0.83 -15.60 -16.11
CA THR A 315 0.40 -14.51 -16.97
C THR A 315 -0.23 -15.05 -18.25
N THR A 316 -1.49 -14.72 -18.49
CA THR A 316 -2.22 -15.14 -19.68
C THR A 316 -3.46 -14.28 -19.89
N THR A 317 -3.91 -14.21 -21.13
CA THR A 317 -5.12 -13.49 -21.54
C THR A 317 -6.07 -14.40 -22.30
N GLY A 318 -7.31 -13.95 -22.49
CA GLY A 318 -8.34 -14.63 -23.27
C GLY A 318 -9.61 -14.90 -22.46
N ALA A 319 -10.75 -14.86 -23.13
CA ALA A 319 -12.02 -15.18 -22.49
C ALA A 319 -12.05 -16.67 -22.09
N ILE A 320 -12.54 -16.94 -20.88
CA ILE A 320 -12.87 -18.29 -20.44
C ILE A 320 -13.92 -18.86 -21.40
N SER A 321 -13.72 -20.10 -21.82
CA SER A 321 -14.60 -20.77 -22.76
C SER A 321 -16.00 -20.90 -22.18
N ALA A 322 -16.99 -20.41 -22.93
CA ALA A 322 -18.38 -20.48 -22.53
C ALA A 322 -18.86 -21.92 -22.34
N SER A 323 -19.75 -22.11 -21.37
CA SER A 323 -20.35 -23.41 -21.08
C SER A 323 -21.71 -23.31 -20.42
N THR A 324 -22.64 -24.14 -20.88
CA THR A 324 -23.95 -24.36 -20.28
C THR A 324 -24.05 -25.65 -19.47
N ALA A 325 -22.95 -26.38 -19.28
CA ALA A 325 -22.93 -27.60 -18.45
C ALA A 325 -22.95 -27.27 -16.94
N PRO A 326 -23.22 -28.23 -16.05
CA PRO A 326 -23.24 -27.98 -14.61
C PRO A 326 -21.88 -27.53 -14.03
N LEU A 327 -21.94 -26.92 -12.86
CA LEU A 327 -20.79 -26.76 -11.97
C LEU A 327 -20.79 -27.92 -10.96
N GLN A 328 -19.64 -28.54 -10.76
CA GLN A 328 -19.48 -29.67 -9.86
C GLN A 328 -18.56 -29.28 -8.69
N ILE A 329 -18.91 -29.72 -7.49
CA ILE A 329 -18.08 -29.57 -6.28
C ILE A 329 -17.67 -30.97 -5.80
N GLY A 330 -16.38 -31.12 -5.49
CA GLY A 330 -15.81 -32.36 -4.95
C GLY A 330 -15.64 -33.52 -5.93
N GLY A 331 -15.89 -33.29 -7.22
CA GLY A 331 -15.72 -34.27 -8.29
C GLY A 331 -16.06 -33.67 -9.66
N ASN A 332 -16.01 -34.48 -10.70
CA ASN A 332 -16.51 -34.13 -12.03
C ASN A 332 -17.06 -35.37 -12.76
N ASN A 333 -17.74 -35.19 -13.88
CA ASN A 333 -18.23 -36.29 -14.72
C ASN A 333 -17.55 -36.34 -16.10
N VAL A 334 -16.62 -35.42 -16.38
CA VAL A 334 -16.04 -35.25 -17.72
C VAL A 334 -14.74 -36.01 -17.89
N PHE A 335 -13.92 -36.03 -16.85
CA PHE A 335 -12.64 -36.75 -16.82
C PHE A 335 -12.71 -38.00 -15.94
N SER A 336 -13.86 -38.20 -15.29
CA SER A 336 -14.01 -39.20 -14.25
C SER A 336 -14.51 -40.53 -14.81
N LEU A 337 -13.63 -41.53 -14.88
CA LEU A 337 -14.04 -42.92 -14.70
C LEU A 337 -14.38 -43.13 -13.20
N PRO A 338 -15.17 -44.15 -12.82
CA PRO A 338 -15.43 -44.42 -11.41
C PRO A 338 -14.11 -44.48 -10.61
N GLY A 339 -13.96 -43.61 -9.61
CA GLY A 339 -12.77 -43.56 -8.75
C GLY A 339 -11.62 -42.65 -9.19
N THR A 340 -11.79 -41.78 -10.20
CA THR A 340 -10.75 -40.82 -10.63
C THR A 340 -11.21 -39.37 -10.48
N GLU A 341 -10.31 -38.44 -10.12
CA GLU A 341 -10.54 -36.99 -9.93
C GLU A 341 -11.48 -36.54 -8.79
N PHE A 342 -12.20 -37.45 -8.13
CA PHE A 342 -13.05 -37.12 -6.98
C PHE A 342 -12.23 -36.64 -5.78
N PHE A 343 -12.73 -35.67 -5.04
CA PHE A 343 -12.09 -35.20 -3.81
C PHE A 343 -12.21 -36.26 -2.72
N ALA A 344 -11.11 -36.54 -2.01
CA ALA A 344 -11.08 -37.41 -0.85
C ALA A 344 -10.84 -36.55 0.39
N GLY A 345 -11.88 -36.33 1.21
CA GLY A 345 -11.79 -35.52 2.41
C GLY A 345 -12.93 -34.52 2.55
N LEU A 346 -12.68 -33.42 3.26
CA LEU A 346 -13.70 -32.43 3.58
C LEU A 346 -13.57 -31.18 2.71
N ILE A 347 -14.70 -30.65 2.26
CA ILE A 347 -14.80 -29.33 1.62
C ILE A 347 -15.81 -28.49 2.40
N ASP A 348 -15.46 -27.23 2.61
CA ASP A 348 -16.24 -26.24 3.34
C ASP A 348 -16.15 -24.88 2.63
N GLU A 349 -17.09 -23.98 2.89
CA GLU A 349 -16.98 -22.55 2.56
C GLU A 349 -16.73 -22.23 1.07
N VAL A 350 -17.45 -22.90 0.17
CA VAL A 350 -17.26 -22.75 -1.27
C VAL A 350 -17.80 -21.40 -1.74
N ARG A 351 -16.96 -20.59 -2.38
CA ARG A 351 -17.34 -19.34 -3.04
C ARG A 351 -16.92 -19.33 -4.50
N VAL A 352 -17.79 -18.76 -5.35
CA VAL A 352 -17.46 -18.43 -6.74
C VAL A 352 -17.81 -16.97 -6.97
N TYR A 353 -16.88 -16.22 -7.56
CA TYR A 353 -17.08 -14.84 -8.00
C TYR A 353 -16.90 -14.73 -9.51
N ASN A 354 -17.65 -13.81 -10.12
CA ASN A 354 -17.51 -13.45 -11.54
C ASN A 354 -16.44 -12.37 -11.81
N ARG A 355 -15.52 -12.19 -10.88
CA ARG A 355 -14.41 -11.24 -10.93
C ARG A 355 -13.21 -11.79 -10.16
N ALA A 356 -12.02 -11.28 -10.47
CA ALA A 356 -10.85 -11.51 -9.61
C ALA A 356 -11.00 -10.73 -8.30
N LEU A 357 -10.85 -11.43 -7.18
CA LEU A 357 -10.66 -10.84 -5.87
C LEU A 357 -9.21 -10.34 -5.71
N SER A 358 -9.05 -9.26 -4.96
CA SER A 358 -7.75 -8.81 -4.46
C SER A 358 -7.25 -9.73 -3.34
N ALA A 359 -5.94 -9.70 -3.06
CA ALA A 359 -5.36 -10.48 -1.96
C ALA A 359 -6.01 -10.15 -0.59
N THR A 360 -6.44 -8.89 -0.39
CA THR A 360 -7.15 -8.47 0.84
C THR A 360 -8.54 -9.09 0.93
N GLU A 361 -9.27 -9.18 -0.18
CA GLU A 361 -10.58 -9.85 -0.22
C GLU A 361 -10.42 -11.35 0.04
N ILE A 362 -9.44 -12.02 -0.58
CA ILE A 362 -9.13 -13.44 -0.31
C ILE A 362 -8.83 -13.67 1.18
N ALA A 363 -8.04 -12.78 1.81
CA ALA A 363 -7.75 -12.89 3.23
C ALA A 363 -9.00 -12.65 4.12
N THR A 364 -9.91 -11.79 3.67
CA THR A 364 -11.18 -11.52 4.36
C THR A 364 -12.10 -12.73 4.26
N ASP A 365 -12.30 -13.29 3.07
CA ASP A 365 -13.15 -14.46 2.86
C ASP A 365 -12.61 -15.69 3.58
N MET A 366 -11.29 -15.91 3.56
CA MET A 366 -10.64 -16.97 4.33
C MET A 366 -10.97 -16.88 5.83
N SER A 367 -11.10 -15.68 6.39
CA SER A 367 -11.30 -15.43 7.83
C SER A 367 -12.75 -15.16 8.25
N THR A 368 -13.69 -15.17 7.29
CA THR A 368 -15.10 -14.83 7.53
C THR A 368 -15.98 -15.97 7.05
N PRO A 369 -16.70 -16.69 7.93
CA PRO A 369 -17.58 -17.77 7.52
C PRO A 369 -18.76 -17.27 6.69
N LEU A 370 -19.25 -18.11 5.78
CA LEU A 370 -20.52 -17.89 5.09
C LEU A 370 -21.69 -18.03 6.09
N PRO A 371 -22.79 -17.31 5.85
CA PRO A 371 -23.98 -17.40 6.68
C PRO A 371 -24.70 -18.76 6.60
#